data_AF-E2AXE6-F1
#
_entry.id   AF-E2AXE6-F1
#
_cell.length_a   1.000
_cell.length_b   1.000
_cell.length_c   1.000
_cell.angle_alpha   90.00
_cell.angle_beta   90.00
_cell.angle_gamma   90.00
#
_symmetry.space_group_name_H-M   'P 1'
#
loop_
_entity.id
_entity.type
_entity.pdbx_description
1 polymer ?
#
loop_
_entity_poly.entity_id
_entity_poly.type
_entity_poly.pdbx_seq_one_letter_code
_entity_poly.pdbx_strand_id
1 'polypeptide(L)'
;MVIQKFPGANLIGQLLKQITKPLSKFIVKHVKKQPFLKKYVLIKLGHLYYWYEDKVVLQRISAKKKRVDDIRTMELGAKLLIEILVFGLLWGVVIYETRKAVERSRIVEQLRIQEFKDLEVEKNQLMRRVEDQVILTKRLKDIIVEYSRQVGCTLPYDPEKDE
;
A
#
# COMPACT_ATOMS: atom_id res chain seq x y z
N MET A 1 5.72 -16.02 -12.65
CA MET A 1 6.43 -15.39 -11.51
C MET A 1 6.80 -16.50 -10.54
N VAL A 2 8.08 -16.84 -10.47
CA VAL A 2 8.57 -17.90 -9.57
C VAL A 2 8.42 -17.39 -8.14
N ILE A 3 7.43 -17.91 -7.43
CA ILE A 3 7.32 -17.70 -5.98
C ILE A 3 8.50 -18.45 -5.39
N GLN A 4 9.63 -17.76 -5.20
CA GLN A 4 10.74 -18.29 -4.42
C GLN A 4 10.17 -18.66 -3.06
N LYS A 5 10.07 -19.95 -2.78
CA LYS A 5 9.68 -20.49 -1.48
C LYS A 5 10.79 -20.16 -0.50
N PHE A 6 10.78 -18.94 0.01
CA PHE A 6 11.72 -18.49 1.02
C PHE A 6 11.57 -19.44 2.23
N PRO A 7 12.65 -20.08 2.72
CA PRO A 7 12.56 -21.10 3.77
C PRO A 7 11.91 -20.58 5.07
N GLY A 8 11.94 -19.26 5.30
CA GLY A 8 11.22 -18.61 6.41
C GLY A 8 9.70 -18.63 6.31
N ALA A 9 9.12 -18.68 5.11
CA ALA A 9 7.66 -18.71 4.93
C ALA A 9 7.03 -20.01 5.48
N ASN A 10 7.74 -21.13 5.34
CA ASN A 10 7.30 -22.41 5.88
C ASN A 10 7.36 -22.44 7.41
N LEU A 11 8.33 -21.76 8.02
CA LEU A 11 8.45 -21.66 9.48
C LEU A 11 7.33 -20.82 10.08
N ILE A 12 6.99 -19.68 9.46
CA ILE A 12 5.85 -18.84 9.87
C ILE A 12 4.55 -19.64 9.76
N GLY A 13 4.34 -20.37 8.65
CA GLY A 13 3.17 -21.24 8.48
C GLY A 13 3.10 -22.38 9.49
N GLN A 14 4.24 -22.93 9.91
CA GLN A 14 4.29 -23.97 10.94
C GLN A 14 4.04 -23.41 12.35
N LEU A 15 4.61 -22.25 12.69
CA LEU A 15 4.34 -21.55 13.95
C LEU A 15 2.88 -21.14 14.07
N LEU A 16 2.27 -20.60 13.02
CA LEU A 16 0.84 -20.34 12.99
C LEU A 16 0.05 -21.63 13.25
N LYS A 17 0.35 -22.73 12.55
CA LYS A 17 -0.31 -24.02 12.78
C LYS A 17 -0.17 -24.50 14.23
N GLN A 18 0.99 -24.29 14.85
CA GLN A 18 1.25 -24.69 16.22
C GLN A 18 0.54 -23.82 17.26
N ILE A 19 0.28 -22.55 16.98
CA ILE A 19 -0.46 -21.65 17.88
C ILE A 19 -1.97 -21.79 17.66
N THR A 20 -2.43 -21.95 16.41
CA THR A 20 -3.85 -22.06 16.07
C THR A 20 -4.49 -23.35 16.60
N LYS A 21 -3.77 -24.49 16.59
CA LYS A 21 -4.29 -25.77 17.10
C LYS A 21 -4.62 -25.76 18.61
N PRO A 22 -3.73 -25.36 19.53
CA PRO A 22 -4.04 -25.27 20.95
C PRO A 22 -5.06 -24.17 21.25
N LEU A 23 -4.99 -23.03 20.54
CA LEU A 23 -5.96 -21.95 20.67
C LEU A 23 -7.37 -22.39 20.26
N SER A 24 -7.50 -23.17 19.18
CA SER A 24 -8.75 -23.80 18.76
C SER A 24 -9.31 -24.71 19.85
N LYS A 25 -8.49 -25.61 20.41
CA LYS A 25 -8.93 -26.51 21.49
C LYS A 25 -9.36 -25.74 22.73
N PHE A 26 -8.65 -24.68 23.09
CA PHE A 26 -8.96 -23.86 24.26
C PHE A 26 -10.28 -23.10 24.08
N ILE A 27 -10.46 -22.41 22.94
CA ILE A 27 -11.68 -21.66 22.63
C ILE A 27 -12.87 -22.61 22.55
N VAL A 28 -12.76 -23.75 21.86
CA VAL A 28 -13.85 -24.73 21.77
C VAL A 28 -14.20 -25.31 23.15
N LYS A 29 -13.21 -25.56 24.01
CA LYS A 29 -13.45 -26.02 25.39
C LYS A 29 -14.18 -24.95 26.22
N HIS A 30 -13.80 -23.69 26.08
CA HIS A 30 -14.47 -22.57 26.75
C HIS A 30 -15.90 -22.36 26.25
N VAL A 31 -16.12 -22.42 24.93
CA VAL A 31 -17.46 -22.26 24.34
C VAL A 31 -18.36 -23.46 24.68
N LYS A 32 -17.82 -24.68 24.79
CA LYS A 32 -18.58 -25.85 25.27
C LYS A 32 -18.97 -25.74 26.74
N LYS A 33 -18.14 -25.09 27.58
CA LYS A 33 -18.41 -24.91 29.01
C LYS A 33 -19.51 -23.88 29.28
N GLN A 34 -19.77 -22.97 28.35
CA GLN A 34 -20.76 -21.90 28.48
C GLN A 34 -22.02 -22.18 27.64
N PRO A 35 -23.19 -22.45 28.26
CA PRO A 35 -24.40 -22.85 27.54
C PRO A 35 -24.94 -21.75 26.62
N PHE A 36 -24.79 -20.47 26.99
CA PHE A 36 -25.17 -19.33 26.15
C PHE A 36 -24.31 -19.21 24.89
N LEU A 37 -22.98 -19.32 25.04
CA LEU A 37 -22.05 -19.24 23.91
C LEU A 37 -22.20 -20.45 22.97
N LYS A 38 -22.46 -21.65 23.51
CA LYS A 38 -22.76 -22.85 22.71
C LYS A 38 -24.00 -22.65 21.82
N LYS A 39 -25.09 -22.12 22.39
CA LYS A 39 -26.37 -21.95 21.67
C LYS A 39 -26.37 -20.75 20.72
N TYR A 40 -25.73 -19.64 21.11
CA TYR A 40 -25.77 -18.43 20.31
C TYR A 40 -24.61 -18.34 19.30
N VAL A 41 -23.42 -18.82 19.64
CA VAL A 41 -22.26 -18.72 18.74
C VAL A 41 -22.16 -19.99 17.90
N LEU A 42 -22.06 -21.17 18.50
CA LEU A 42 -21.86 -22.41 17.72
C LEU A 42 -23.07 -22.79 16.84
N ILE A 43 -24.27 -22.81 17.42
CA ILE A 43 -25.48 -23.25 16.70
C ILE A 43 -25.92 -22.20 15.67
N LYS A 44 -25.93 -20.90 15.99
CA LYS A 44 -26.24 -19.86 15.00
C LYS A 44 -25.20 -19.77 13.90
N LEU A 45 -23.89 -19.85 14.19
CA LEU A 45 -22.89 -19.86 13.12
C LEU A 45 -23.02 -21.10 12.23
N GLY A 46 -23.32 -22.27 12.80
CA GLY A 46 -23.63 -23.47 12.03
C GLY A 46 -24.83 -23.25 11.09
N HIS A 47 -25.90 -22.64 11.59
CA HIS A 47 -27.07 -22.30 10.77
C HIS A 47 -26.79 -21.22 9.72
N LEU A 48 -25.95 -20.22 10.02
CA LEU A 48 -25.52 -19.21 9.05
C LEU A 48 -24.71 -19.83 7.91
N TYR A 49 -23.85 -20.80 8.22
CA TYR A 49 -23.12 -21.55 7.20
C TYR A 49 -24.08 -22.32 6.28
N TYR A 50 -25.04 -23.06 6.85
CA TYR A 50 -26.07 -23.73 6.05
C TYR A 50 -26.94 -22.76 5.25
N TRP A 51 -27.26 -21.59 5.81
CA TRP A 51 -28.02 -20.56 5.09
C TRP A 51 -27.22 -19.95 3.92
N TYR A 52 -25.91 -19.77 4.10
CA TYR A 52 -25.02 -19.30 3.04
C TYR A 52 -24.82 -20.38 1.97
N GLU A 53 -24.63 -21.64 2.38
CA GLU A 53 -24.62 -22.79 1.46
C GLU A 53 -25.95 -22.92 0.72
N ASP A 54 -27.10 -22.85 1.38
CA ASP A 54 -28.41 -22.92 0.70
C ASP A 54 -28.57 -21.78 -0.30
N LYS A 55 -28.05 -20.56 -0.03
CA LYS A 55 -28.10 -19.45 -1.00
C LYS A 55 -27.13 -19.59 -2.16
N VAL A 56 -25.95 -20.16 -1.94
CA VAL A 56 -24.92 -20.39 -2.96
C VAL A 56 -25.23 -21.64 -3.81
N VAL A 57 -25.80 -22.68 -3.20
CA VAL A 57 -26.19 -23.94 -3.84
C VAL A 57 -27.53 -23.81 -4.57
N LEU A 58 -28.43 -22.89 -4.17
CA LEU A 58 -29.64 -22.60 -4.96
C LEU A 58 -29.31 -22.07 -6.36
N GLN A 59 -28.13 -21.47 -6.56
CA GLN A 59 -27.63 -21.10 -7.89
C GLN A 59 -27.09 -22.30 -8.69
N ARG A 60 -26.95 -23.48 -8.08
CA ARG A 60 -26.28 -24.66 -8.67
C ARG A 60 -26.93 -26.01 -8.35
N ILE A 61 -28.26 -26.12 -8.42
CA ILE A 61 -29.05 -27.38 -8.49
C ILE A 61 -29.83 -27.71 -7.21
N SER A 62 -31.14 -27.87 -7.41
CA SER A 62 -32.12 -28.51 -6.53
C SER A 62 -31.67 -29.93 -6.13
N ALA A 63 -30.95 -30.08 -5.03
CA ALA A 63 -30.58 -31.40 -4.51
C ALA A 63 -30.63 -31.47 -2.97
N LYS A 64 -31.74 -32.05 -2.50
CA LYS A 64 -31.91 -32.75 -1.22
C LYS A 64 -31.43 -32.00 0.04
N LYS A 65 -32.39 -31.31 0.67
CA LYS A 65 -32.37 -30.83 2.06
C LYS A 65 -31.86 -31.93 3.00
N LYS A 66 -30.56 -31.90 3.30
CA LYS A 66 -29.89 -32.88 4.17
C LYS A 66 -30.28 -32.55 5.61
N ARG A 67 -30.89 -33.50 6.33
CA ARG A 67 -31.25 -33.31 7.75
C ARG A 67 -29.99 -32.92 8.53
N VAL A 68 -30.06 -31.76 9.17
CA VAL A 68 -29.02 -31.17 10.00
C VAL A 68 -28.88 -32.04 11.25
N ASP A 69 -27.83 -32.84 11.29
CA ASP A 69 -27.47 -33.61 12.47
C ASP A 69 -26.75 -32.66 13.45
N ASP A 70 -27.31 -32.46 14.64
CA ASP A 70 -26.86 -31.42 15.59
C ASP A 70 -25.39 -31.58 15.98
N ILE A 71 -24.88 -32.81 15.99
CA ILE A 71 -23.49 -33.12 16.34
C ILE A 71 -22.53 -32.62 15.25
N ARG A 72 -22.83 -32.86 13.96
CA ARG A 72 -21.99 -32.38 12.84
C ARG A 72 -21.99 -30.87 12.73
N THR A 73 -23.14 -30.25 12.96
CA THR A 73 -23.29 -28.78 12.91
C THR A 73 -22.48 -28.10 13.99
N MET A 74 -22.41 -28.72 15.18
CA MET A 74 -21.60 -28.25 16.29
C MET A 74 -20.09 -28.29 15.99
N GLU A 75 -19.61 -29.37 15.36
CA GLU A 75 -18.19 -29.50 14.98
C GLU A 75 -17.79 -28.52 13.87
N LEU A 76 -18.66 -28.36 12.87
CA LEU A 76 -18.44 -27.44 11.76
C LEU A 76 -18.46 -25.97 12.22
N GLY A 77 -19.40 -25.62 13.10
CA GLY A 77 -19.49 -24.29 13.71
C GLY A 77 -18.27 -23.94 14.57
N ALA A 78 -17.70 -24.91 15.29
CA ALA A 78 -16.46 -24.72 16.06
C ALA A 78 -15.25 -24.44 15.14
N LYS A 79 -15.15 -25.13 14.00
CA LYS A 79 -14.08 -24.93 13.02
C LYS A 79 -14.21 -23.58 12.31
N LEU A 80 -15.42 -23.18 11.91
CA LEU A 80 -15.66 -21.87 11.31
C LEU A 80 -15.38 -20.72 12.27
N LEU A 81 -15.73 -20.88 13.56
CA LEU A 81 -15.50 -19.85 14.57
C LEU A 81 -14.03 -19.47 14.68
N ILE A 82 -13.15 -20.47 14.75
CA ILE A 82 -11.71 -20.22 14.86
C ILE A 82 -11.16 -19.63 13.56
N GLU A 83 -11.67 -20.08 12.42
CA GLU A 83 -11.26 -19.58 11.11
C GLU A 83 -11.60 -18.09 10.97
N ILE A 84 -12.84 -17.69 11.26
CA ILE A 84 -13.27 -16.29 11.25
C ILE A 84 -12.47 -15.46 12.25
N LEU A 85 -12.21 -15.98 13.45
CA LEU A 85 -11.45 -15.25 14.47
C LEU A 85 -10.01 -14.99 14.01
N VAL A 86 -9.33 -16.00 13.46
CA VAL A 86 -7.95 -15.87 12.97
C VAL A 86 -7.90 -14.94 11.76
N PHE A 87 -8.83 -15.07 10.81
CA PHE A 87 -8.92 -14.16 9.67
C PHE A 87 -9.19 -12.72 10.11
N GLY A 88 -10.08 -12.51 11.08
CA GLY A 88 -10.35 -11.17 11.63
C GLY A 88 -9.12 -10.54 12.28
N LEU A 89 -8.35 -11.31 13.04
CA LEU A 89 -7.10 -10.84 13.65
C LEU A 89 -6.05 -10.49 12.59
N LEU A 90 -5.85 -11.35 11.59
CA LEU A 90 -4.91 -11.09 10.49
C LEU A 90 -5.31 -9.86 9.69
N TRP A 91 -6.59 -9.74 9.36
CA TRP A 91 -7.13 -8.60 8.64
C TRP A 91 -6.96 -7.30 9.45
N GLY A 92 -7.20 -7.35 10.76
CA GLY A 92 -6.99 -6.23 11.67
C GLY A 92 -5.55 -5.74 11.68
N VAL A 93 -4.57 -6.66 11.72
CA VAL A 93 -3.14 -6.32 11.67
C VAL A 93 -2.78 -5.66 10.34
N VAL A 94 -3.26 -6.21 9.21
CA VAL A 94 -3.01 -5.64 7.87
C VAL A 94 -3.60 -4.22 7.76
N ILE A 95 -4.82 -3.99 8.23
CA ILE A 95 -5.41 -2.64 8.25
C ILE A 95 -4.57 -1.70 9.12
N TYR A 96 -4.14 -2.15 10.30
CA TYR A 96 -3.34 -1.32 11.19
C TYR A 96 -2.00 -0.93 10.55
N GLU A 97 -1.31 -1.89 9.95
CA GLU A 97 -0.03 -1.66 9.28
C GLU A 97 -0.18 -0.77 8.05
N THR A 98 -1.20 -1.00 7.22
CA THR A 98 -1.46 -0.15 6.04
C THR A 98 -1.76 1.30 6.45
N ARG A 99 -2.54 1.54 7.51
CA ARG A 99 -2.77 2.90 8.02
C ARG A 99 -1.47 3.56 8.47
N LYS A 100 -0.62 2.83 9.19
CA LYS A 100 0.69 3.32 9.61
C LYS A 100 1.63 3.57 8.43
N ALA A 101 1.58 2.73 7.40
CA ALA A 101 2.38 2.87 6.19
C ALA A 101 1.96 4.10 5.39
N VAL A 102 0.66 4.34 5.24
CA VAL A 102 0.13 5.54 4.55
C VAL A 102 0.62 6.83 5.22
N GLU A 103 0.61 6.88 6.55
CA GLU A 103 1.10 8.07 7.27
C GLU A 103 2.60 8.33 7.01
N ARG A 104 3.41 7.27 7.00
CA ARG A 104 4.84 7.38 6.64
C ARG A 104 5.04 7.84 5.20
N SER A 105 4.26 7.30 4.26
CA SER A 105 4.34 7.69 2.85
C SER A 105 3.99 9.16 2.64
N ARG A 106 3.01 9.70 3.37
CA ARG A 106 2.65 11.13 3.29
C ARG A 106 3.79 12.04 3.71
N ILE A 107 4.51 11.70 4.78
CA ILE A 107 5.68 12.48 5.23
C ILE A 107 6.78 12.47 4.17
N VAL A 108 7.05 11.30 3.58
CA VAL A 108 8.06 11.16 2.51
C VAL A 108 7.65 11.91 1.24
N GLU A 109 6.37 11.89 0.88
CA GLU A 109 5.84 12.67 -0.24
C GLU A 109 5.96 14.18 0.00
N GLN A 110 5.68 14.65 1.21
CA GLN A 110 5.85 16.06 1.57
C GLN A 110 7.32 16.50 1.47
N LEU A 111 8.26 15.68 1.93
CA LEU A 111 9.69 15.95 1.79
C LEU A 111 10.10 16.04 0.32
N ARG A 112 9.65 15.10 -0.52
CA ARG A 112 9.93 15.16 -1.97
C ARG A 112 9.35 16.39 -2.64
N ILE A 113 8.14 16.82 -2.27
CA ILE A 113 7.54 18.05 -2.78
C ILE A 113 8.36 19.27 -2.35
N GLN A 114 8.88 19.27 -1.13
CA GLN A 114 9.72 20.35 -0.62
C GLN A 114 11.05 20.42 -1.37
N GLU A 115 11.72 19.28 -1.58
CA GLU A 115 12.95 19.20 -2.39
C GLU A 115 12.72 19.69 -3.81
N PHE A 116 11.60 19.31 -4.44
CA PHE A 116 11.28 19.75 -5.79
C PHE A 116 11.06 21.26 -5.88
N LYS A 117 10.39 21.85 -4.88
CA LYS A 117 10.20 23.31 -4.79
C LYS A 117 11.52 24.05 -4.60
N ASP A 118 12.39 23.53 -3.74
CA ASP A 118 13.71 24.13 -3.49
C ASP A 118 14.57 24.12 -4.75
N LEU A 119 14.57 22.99 -5.46
CA LEU A 119 15.25 22.83 -6.74
C LEU A 119 14.69 23.78 -7.81
N GLU A 120 13.38 24.00 -7.84
CA GLU A 120 12.73 24.94 -8.76
C GLU A 120 13.11 26.40 -8.46
N VAL A 121 13.23 26.76 -7.17
CA VAL A 121 13.74 28.06 -6.74
C VAL A 121 15.20 28.24 -7.17
N GLU A 122 16.06 27.26 -6.94
CA GLU A 122 17.46 27.30 -7.35
C GLU A 122 17.60 27.44 -8.87
N LYS A 123 16.84 26.66 -9.65
CA LYS A 123 16.79 26.76 -11.11
C LYS A 123 16.36 28.15 -11.58
N ASN A 124 15.37 28.77 -10.94
CA ASN A 124 14.92 30.12 -11.27
C ASN A 124 15.93 31.21 -10.89
N GLN A 125 16.70 31.01 -9.82
CA GLN A 125 17.81 31.91 -9.47
C GLN A 125 18.95 31.79 -10.48
N LEU A 126 19.29 30.57 -10.89
CA LEU A 126 20.34 30.34 -11.88
C LEU A 126 19.97 30.94 -13.23
N MET A 127 18.72 30.78 -13.65
CA MET A 127 18.19 31.36 -14.88
C MET A 127 18.30 32.89 -14.88
N ARG A 128 17.94 33.55 -13.77
CA ARG A 128 18.14 35.00 -13.61
C ARG A 128 19.60 35.41 -13.72
N ARG A 129 20.53 34.66 -13.11
CA ARG A 129 21.96 34.95 -13.23
C ARG A 129 22.47 34.84 -14.66
N VAL A 130 21.96 33.87 -15.43
CA VAL A 130 22.29 33.73 -16.85
C VAL A 130 21.76 34.92 -17.65
N GLU A 131 20.51 35.32 -17.42
CA GLU A 131 19.92 36.51 -18.07
C GLU A 131 20.73 37.78 -17.77
N ASP A 132 21.15 37.98 -16.52
CA ASP A 132 21.98 39.12 -16.12
C ASP A 132 23.34 39.11 -16.84
N GLN A 133 23.99 37.94 -16.96
CA GLN A 133 25.25 37.80 -17.70
C GLN A 133 25.11 38.11 -19.18
N VAL A 134 23.99 37.73 -19.81
CA VAL A 134 23.70 38.06 -21.21
C VAL A 134 23.56 39.58 -21.39
N ILE A 135 22.86 40.26 -20.46
CA ILE A 135 22.70 41.72 -20.50
C ILE A 135 24.06 42.43 -20.33
N LEU A 136 24.90 41.95 -19.41
CA LEU A 136 26.23 42.49 -19.18
C LEU A 136 27.13 42.31 -20.41
N THR A 137 27.11 41.13 -21.03
CA THR A 137 27.85 40.84 -22.26
C THR A 137 27.42 41.77 -23.39
N LYS A 138 26.11 42.00 -23.55
CA LYS A 138 25.58 42.92 -24.56
C LYS A 138 26.04 44.36 -24.33
N ARG A 139 25.99 44.86 -23.09
CA ARG A 139 26.50 46.20 -22.74
C ARG A 139 27.99 46.33 -23.00
N LEU A 140 28.78 45.32 -22.66
CA LEU A 140 30.22 45.34 -22.92
C LEU A 140 30.51 45.39 -24.42
N LYS A 141 29.76 44.63 -25.23
CA LYS A 141 29.85 44.67 -26.69
C LYS A 141 29.53 46.06 -27.24
N ASP A 142 28.46 46.70 -26.76
CA ASP A 142 28.08 48.06 -27.19
C ASP A 142 29.18 49.09 -26.87
N ILE A 143 29.78 49.01 -25.68
CA ILE A 143 30.90 49.88 -25.28
C ILE A 143 32.12 49.66 -26.19
N ILE A 144 32.48 48.41 -26.48
CA ILE A 144 33.61 48.09 -27.38
C ILE A 144 33.37 48.65 -28.78
N VAL A 145 32.14 48.53 -29.29
CA VAL A 145 31.76 49.09 -30.60
C VAL A 145 31.89 50.63 -30.58
N GLU A 146 31.42 51.29 -29.53
CA GLU A 146 31.52 52.74 -29.39
C GLU A 146 32.98 53.23 -29.32
N TYR A 147 33.83 52.55 -28.53
CA TYR A 147 35.27 52.84 -28.48
C TYR A 147 35.94 52.60 -29.84
N SER A 148 35.64 51.50 -30.54
CA SER A 148 36.23 51.23 -31.86
C SER A 148 35.93 52.33 -32.88
N ARG A 149 34.74 52.93 -32.80
CA ARG A 149 34.31 54.04 -33.64
C ARG A 149 35.08 55.34 -33.36
N GLN A 150 35.44 55.60 -32.10
CA GLN A 150 36.27 56.76 -31.74
C GLN A 150 37.71 56.63 -32.21
N VAL A 151 38.27 55.41 -32.18
CA VAL A 151 39.70 55.17 -32.48
C VAL A 151 39.94 54.85 -33.98
N GLY A 152 38.88 54.66 -34.77
CA GLY A 152 38.98 54.40 -36.22
C GLY A 152 39.51 53.00 -36.57
N CYS A 153 39.45 52.05 -35.63
CA CYS A 153 39.89 50.67 -35.84
C CYS A 153 38.73 49.75 -36.25
N THR A 154 38.95 48.90 -37.24
CA THR A 154 38.02 47.83 -37.64
C THR A 154 37.91 46.76 -36.54
N LEU A 155 36.68 46.48 -36.11
CA LEU A 155 36.33 45.51 -35.05
C LEU A 155 36.73 44.06 -35.41
N PRO A 156 37.01 43.20 -34.41
CA PRO A 156 37.12 41.77 -34.63
C PRO A 156 35.77 41.19 -35.07
N TYR A 157 35.83 40.35 -36.10
CA TYR A 157 34.71 39.69 -36.78
C TYR A 157 33.84 38.86 -35.80
N ASP A 158 32.52 39.02 -35.93
CA ASP A 158 31.47 38.43 -35.09
C ASP A 158 30.86 37.22 -35.84
N PRO A 159 31.08 35.96 -35.39
CA PRO A 159 30.66 34.77 -36.14
C PRO A 159 29.16 34.43 -36.01
N GLU A 160 28.37 35.14 -35.19
CA GLU A 160 26.94 34.81 -34.94
C GLU A 160 25.94 35.48 -35.90
N LYS A 161 26.38 36.18 -36.97
CA LYS A 161 25.47 36.87 -37.90
C LYS A 161 25.01 36.05 -39.12
N ASP A 162 25.49 34.82 -39.29
CA ASP A 162 25.27 34.00 -40.49
C ASP A 162 24.41 32.72 -40.27
N GLU A 163 23.71 32.57 -39.13
CA GLU A 163 22.66 31.54 -38.92
C GLU A 163 21.30 32.17 -38.60
#